data_AF-Q1IL50-F1
#
_entry.id   AF-Q1IL50-F1
#
_cell.length_a   1.000
_cell.length_b   1.000
_cell.length_c   1.000
_cell.angle_alpha   90.00
_cell.angle_beta   90.00
_cell.angle_gamma   90.00
#
_symmetry.space_group_name_H-M   'P 1'
#
loop_
_entity.id
_entity.type
_entity.pdbx_description
1 polymer ?
#
loop_
_entity_poly.entity_id
_entity_poly.type
_entity_poly.pdbx_seq_one_letter_code
_entity_poly.pdbx_strand_id
1 'polypeptide(L)'
;MIRSAFIAVAQSLQAAAALSRFAWMQPWVSIVQIFVGALQAWILWRLTYFIFERNAQQKVSERQASWFHKVVIDPQVPALESFFLEIDAVLDVAATRCQQAKLSAQTAVFDEVSRKAIEDFTHTLITARRRLVDRLRVFDDGFADEIGDRFLALQDKVTEWFDQMRSKKAIQGTTSLSDSLNEAHNGIVRRLMEFEFTKWGSATKQVRWRRAFLLRD
;
A
#
# COMPACT_ATOMS: atom_id res chain seq x y z
N MET A 1 31.97 7.91 -12.91
CA MET A 1 32.63 6.63 -12.54
C MET A 1 33.11 5.81 -13.73
N ILE A 2 32.31 5.57 -14.77
CA ILE A 2 32.77 4.78 -15.96
C ILE A 2 33.94 5.48 -16.70
N ARG A 3 33.85 6.81 -16.85
CA ARG A 3 34.86 7.63 -17.55
C ARG A 3 36.23 7.64 -16.84
N SER A 4 36.24 7.65 -15.50
CA SER A 4 37.46 7.62 -14.70
C SER A 4 38.14 6.25 -14.73
N ALA A 5 37.37 5.16 -14.80
CA ALA A 5 37.91 3.81 -14.98
C ALA A 5 38.57 3.65 -16.36
N PHE A 6 37.96 4.19 -17.43
CA PHE A 6 38.55 4.18 -18.78
C PHE A 6 39.87 4.96 -18.86
N ILE A 7 39.95 6.13 -18.21
CA ILE A 7 41.17 6.94 -18.19
C ILE A 7 42.30 6.23 -17.44
N ALA A 8 42.01 5.59 -16.31
CA ALA A 8 43.00 4.83 -15.54
C ALA A 8 43.55 3.63 -16.34
N VAL A 9 42.70 2.93 -17.10
CA VAL A 9 43.14 1.83 -17.97
C VAL A 9 44.01 2.33 -19.11
N ALA A 10 43.65 3.44 -19.76
CA ALA A 10 44.46 4.03 -20.84
C ALA A 10 45.85 4.46 -20.35
N GLN A 11 45.95 5.03 -19.15
CA GLN A 11 47.22 5.41 -18.54
C GLN A 11 48.09 4.20 -18.19
N SER A 12 47.49 3.09 -17.73
CA SER A 12 48.23 1.85 -17.45
C SER A 12 48.82 1.18 -18.71
N LEU A 13 48.12 1.29 -19.85
CA LEU A 13 48.60 0.77 -21.14
C LEU A 13 49.78 1.58 -21.70
N GLN A 14 49.76 2.91 -21.52
CA GLN A 14 50.88 3.78 -21.91
C GLN A 14 52.14 3.52 -21.06
N ALA A 15 51.98 3.25 -19.76
CA ALA A 15 53.09 2.91 -18.88
C ALA A 15 53.73 1.54 -19.22
N ALA A 16 52.90 0.53 -19.58
CA ALA A 16 53.38 -0.78 -20.01
C ALA A 16 54.19 -0.72 -21.33
N ALA A 17 53.80 0.16 -22.26
CA ALA A 17 54.54 0.37 -23.51
C ALA A 17 55.94 0.98 -23.29
N ALA A 18 56.15 1.80 -22.25
CA ALA A 18 57.46 2.36 -21.92
C ALA A 18 58.45 1.33 -21.34
N LEU A 19 57.94 0.36 -20.57
CA LEU A 19 58.73 -0.73 -19.95
C LEU A 19 59.12 -1.84 -20.95
N SER A 20 58.42 -1.92 -22.08
CA SER A 20 58.66 -2.91 -23.16
C SER A 20 60.05 -2.82 -23.82
N ARG A 21 60.78 -1.72 -23.60
CA ARG A 21 62.15 -1.48 -24.12
C ARG A 21 63.22 -2.35 -23.44
N PHE A 22 62.90 -3.00 -22.32
CA PHE A 22 63.76 -3.95 -21.64
C PHE A 22 63.26 -5.38 -21.90
N ALA A 23 63.92 -6.10 -22.81
CA ALA A 23 63.50 -7.43 -23.26
C ALA A 23 63.32 -8.46 -22.12
N TRP A 24 64.05 -8.32 -21.01
CA TRP A 24 63.95 -9.18 -19.83
C TRP A 24 62.72 -8.88 -18.95
N MET A 25 62.10 -7.71 -19.09
CA MET A 25 60.87 -7.35 -18.36
C MET A 25 59.60 -7.81 -19.07
N GLN A 26 59.67 -8.17 -20.36
CA GLN A 26 58.54 -8.65 -21.15
C GLN A 26 57.70 -9.75 -20.46
N PRO A 27 58.29 -10.84 -19.91
CA PRO A 27 57.51 -11.87 -19.23
C PRO A 27 56.76 -11.32 -18.00
N TRP A 28 57.37 -10.38 -17.26
CA TRP A 28 56.74 -9.74 -16.10
C TRP A 28 55.57 -8.83 -16.51
N VAL A 29 55.75 -8.06 -17.60
CA VAL A 29 54.68 -7.23 -18.17
C VAL A 29 53.51 -8.10 -18.63
N SER A 30 53.76 -9.23 -19.29
CA SER A 30 52.72 -10.19 -19.69
C SER A 30 51.97 -10.78 -18.50
N ILE A 31 52.67 -11.17 -17.43
CA ILE A 31 52.04 -11.68 -16.20
C ILE A 31 51.12 -10.62 -15.60
N VAL A 32 51.57 -9.38 -15.44
CA VAL A 32 50.76 -8.27 -14.90
C VAL A 32 49.54 -8.01 -15.78
N GLN A 33 49.69 -8.03 -17.11
CA GLN A 33 48.57 -7.86 -18.03
C GLN A 33 47.52 -8.98 -17.91
N ILE A 34 47.94 -10.24 -17.74
CA ILE A 34 47.01 -11.36 -17.52
C ILE A 34 46.24 -11.18 -16.21
N PHE A 35 46.92 -10.80 -15.12
CA PHE A 35 46.26 -10.55 -13.83
C PHE A 35 45.27 -9.38 -13.88
N VAL A 36 45.66 -8.26 -14.50
CA VAL A 36 44.77 -7.11 -14.67
C VAL A 36 43.56 -7.49 -15.54
N GLY A 37 43.77 -8.22 -16.63
CA GLY A 37 42.69 -8.72 -17.49
C GLY A 37 41.73 -9.66 -16.75
N ALA A 38 42.25 -10.59 -15.96
CA ALA A 38 41.46 -11.50 -15.14
C ALA A 38 40.64 -10.76 -14.07
N LEU A 39 41.25 -9.77 -13.39
CA LEU A 39 40.56 -8.94 -12.40
C LEU A 39 39.45 -8.10 -13.04
N GLN A 40 39.70 -7.50 -14.20
CA GLN A 40 38.69 -6.75 -14.95
C GLN A 40 37.51 -7.63 -15.37
N ALA A 41 37.79 -8.83 -15.89
CA ALA A 41 36.75 -9.80 -16.25
C ALA A 41 35.91 -10.21 -15.04
N TRP A 42 36.55 -10.43 -13.88
CA TRP A 42 35.86 -10.77 -12.64
C TRP A 42 34.96 -9.62 -12.13
N ILE A 43 35.45 -8.38 -12.16
CA ILE A 43 34.66 -7.19 -11.78
C ILE A 43 33.45 -7.03 -12.69
N LEU A 44 33.65 -7.14 -14.01
CA LEU A 44 32.55 -7.05 -14.99
C LEU A 44 31.52 -8.15 -14.75
N TRP A 45 31.96 -9.39 -14.56
CA TRP A 45 31.07 -10.50 -14.27
C TRP A 45 30.24 -10.26 -13.00
N ARG A 46 30.86 -9.78 -11.92
CA ARG A 46 30.16 -9.41 -10.66
C ARG A 46 29.16 -8.28 -10.86
N LEU A 47 29.53 -7.23 -11.58
CA LEU A 47 28.63 -6.11 -11.89
C LEU A 47 27.45 -6.57 -12.74
N THR A 48 27.70 -7.34 -13.79
CA THR A 48 26.66 -7.90 -14.65
C THR A 48 25.72 -8.78 -13.84
N TYR A 49 26.23 -9.71 -13.02
CA TYR A 49 25.42 -10.54 -12.13
C TYR A 49 24.54 -9.70 -11.21
N PHE A 50 25.11 -8.70 -10.54
CA PHE A 50 24.37 -7.81 -9.65
C PHE A 50 23.27 -7.03 -10.37
N ILE A 51 23.53 -6.52 -11.58
CA ILE A 51 22.53 -5.83 -12.40
C ILE A 51 21.40 -6.80 -12.80
N PHE A 52 21.73 -8.03 -13.22
CA PHE A 52 20.74 -9.03 -13.58
C PHE A 52 19.87 -9.44 -12.39
N GLU A 53 20.47 -9.65 -11.22
CA GLU A 53 19.74 -10.00 -9.99
C GLU A 53 18.76 -8.90 -9.59
N ARG A 54 19.21 -7.64 -9.59
CA ARG A 54 18.32 -6.49 -9.29
C ARG A 54 17.21 -6.34 -10.33
N ASN A 55 17.51 -6.52 -11.61
CA ASN A 55 16.50 -6.47 -12.67
C ASN A 55 15.48 -7.61 -12.55
N ALA A 56 15.91 -8.81 -12.14
CA ALA A 56 15.02 -9.93 -11.91
C ALA A 56 14.09 -9.66 -10.73
N GLN A 57 14.64 -9.19 -9.60
CA GLN A 57 13.85 -8.80 -8.43
C GLN A 57 12.85 -7.68 -8.75
N GLN A 58 13.25 -6.65 -9.50
CA GLN A 58 12.36 -5.58 -9.95
C GLN A 58 11.20 -6.12 -10.80
N LYS A 59 11.46 -6.98 -11.78
CA LYS A 59 10.40 -7.58 -12.61
C LYS A 59 9.43 -8.44 -11.81
N VAL A 60 9.92 -9.17 -10.80
CA VAL A 60 9.07 -9.96 -9.89
C VAL A 60 8.16 -9.03 -9.08
N SER A 61 8.73 -7.98 -8.48
CA SER A 61 7.97 -6.95 -7.75
C SER A 61 6.90 -6.29 -8.63
N GLU A 62 7.24 -5.91 -9.86
CA GLU A 62 6.30 -5.29 -10.80
C GLU A 62 5.14 -6.21 -11.17
N ARG A 63 5.41 -7.50 -11.36
CA ARG A 63 4.36 -8.51 -11.65
C ARG A 63 3.45 -8.69 -10.46
N GLN A 64 4.00 -8.74 -9.25
CA GLN A 64 3.21 -8.90 -8.04
C GLN A 64 2.38 -7.65 -7.74
N ALA A 65 2.92 -6.44 -7.94
CA ALA A 65 2.15 -5.20 -7.91
C ALA A 65 0.98 -5.24 -8.90
N SER A 66 1.25 -5.62 -10.15
CA SER A 66 0.20 -5.75 -11.17
C SER A 66 -0.85 -6.79 -10.80
N TRP A 67 -0.47 -7.85 -10.10
CA TRP A 67 -1.40 -8.89 -9.68
C TRP A 67 -2.25 -8.42 -8.50
N PHE A 68 -1.65 -7.76 -7.52
CA PHE A 68 -2.37 -7.11 -6.41
C PHE A 68 -3.38 -6.08 -6.93
N HIS A 69 -2.98 -5.23 -7.86
CA HIS A 69 -3.85 -4.25 -8.48
C HIS A 69 -5.08 -4.91 -9.11
N LYS A 70 -4.88 -5.93 -9.94
CA LYS A 70 -5.96 -6.61 -10.66
C LYS A 70 -6.88 -7.45 -9.78
N VAL A 71 -6.34 -8.08 -8.73
CA VAL A 71 -7.08 -9.04 -7.90
C VAL A 71 -7.75 -8.37 -6.70
N VAL A 72 -7.10 -7.34 -6.15
CA VAL A 72 -7.56 -6.63 -4.96
C VAL A 72 -8.14 -5.28 -5.35
N ILE A 73 -7.35 -4.38 -5.94
CA ILE A 73 -7.75 -2.97 -6.10
C ILE A 73 -8.91 -2.82 -7.07
N ASP A 74 -8.74 -3.27 -8.32
CA ASP A 74 -9.74 -3.15 -9.40
C ASP A 74 -11.15 -3.62 -8.98
N PRO A 75 -11.31 -4.82 -8.37
CA PRO A 75 -12.64 -5.29 -7.97
C PRO A 75 -13.08 -4.83 -6.58
N GLN A 76 -12.17 -4.50 -5.64
CA GLN A 76 -12.57 -4.21 -4.26
C GLN A 76 -12.81 -2.73 -3.98
N VAL A 77 -12.07 -1.81 -4.62
CA VAL A 77 -12.28 -0.38 -4.39
C VAL A 77 -13.71 0.05 -4.79
N PRO A 78 -14.23 -0.29 -5.99
CA PRO A 78 -15.61 0.05 -6.35
C PRO A 78 -16.64 -0.67 -5.47
N ALA A 79 -16.36 -1.91 -5.05
CA ALA A 79 -17.26 -2.68 -4.18
C ALA A 79 -17.31 -2.12 -2.75
N LEU A 80 -16.20 -1.56 -2.25
CA LEU A 80 -16.17 -0.84 -0.99
C LEU A 80 -16.95 0.47 -1.12
N GLU A 81 -16.73 1.24 -2.19
CA GLU A 81 -17.45 2.47 -2.44
C GLU A 81 -18.98 2.24 -2.48
N SER A 82 -19.44 1.23 -3.23
CA SER A 82 -20.86 0.89 -3.26
C SER A 82 -21.38 0.45 -1.89
N PHE A 83 -20.61 -0.36 -1.15
CA PHE A 83 -20.97 -0.77 0.21
C PHE A 83 -21.12 0.43 1.16
N PHE A 84 -20.17 1.36 1.15
CA PHE A 84 -20.20 2.53 2.02
C PHE A 84 -21.34 3.49 1.66
N LEU A 85 -21.69 3.63 0.38
CA LEU A 85 -22.85 4.41 -0.05
C LEU A 85 -24.18 3.77 0.39
N GLU A 86 -24.31 2.46 0.21
CA GLU A 86 -25.52 1.72 0.63
C GLU A 86 -25.71 1.78 2.14
N ILE A 87 -24.63 1.61 2.91
CA ILE A 87 -24.73 1.56 4.37
C ILE A 87 -24.96 2.94 5.00
N ASP A 88 -24.42 4.01 4.41
CA ASP A 88 -24.69 5.38 4.84
C ASP A 88 -26.18 5.69 4.73
N ALA A 89 -26.81 5.32 3.60
CA ALA A 89 -28.25 5.49 3.40
C ALA A 89 -29.09 4.68 4.41
N VAL A 90 -28.71 3.44 4.72
CA VAL A 90 -29.41 2.61 5.71
C VAL A 90 -29.31 3.22 7.11
N LEU A 91 -28.12 3.69 7.49
CA LEU A 91 -27.87 4.27 8.79
C LEU A 91 -28.55 5.64 8.96
N ASP A 92 -28.62 6.46 7.92
CA ASP A 92 -29.31 7.75 7.94
C ASP A 92 -30.83 7.59 8.14
N VAL A 93 -31.44 6.60 7.48
CA VAL A 93 -32.84 6.24 7.71
C VAL A 93 -33.06 5.76 9.14
N ALA A 94 -32.16 4.93 9.68
CA ALA A 94 -32.23 4.48 11.07
C ALA A 94 -32.07 5.64 12.07
N ALA A 95 -31.13 6.55 11.82
CA ALA A 95 -30.91 7.74 12.62
C ALA A 95 -32.14 8.64 12.66
N THR A 96 -32.77 8.87 11.50
CA THR A 96 -34.01 9.65 11.40
C THR A 96 -35.14 9.04 12.22
N ARG A 97 -35.32 7.71 12.15
CA ARG A 97 -36.32 6.98 12.96
C ARG A 97 -36.01 7.06 14.46
N CYS A 98 -34.75 6.96 14.84
CA CYS A 98 -34.30 7.12 16.22
C CYS A 98 -34.61 8.52 16.76
N GLN A 99 -34.35 9.57 15.97
CA GLN A 99 -34.68 10.95 16.33
C GLN A 99 -36.20 11.14 16.52
N GLN A 100 -37.01 10.60 15.61
CA GLN A 100 -38.48 10.64 15.73
C GLN A 100 -38.97 9.94 17.01
N ALA A 101 -38.47 8.73 17.30
CA ALA A 101 -38.82 7.99 18.52
C ALA A 101 -38.42 8.74 19.80
N LYS A 102 -37.26 9.43 19.77
CA LYS A 102 -36.79 10.29 20.88
C LYS A 102 -37.71 11.49 21.10
N LEU A 103 -38.17 12.14 20.04
CA LEU A 103 -39.11 13.27 20.10
C LEU A 103 -40.49 12.82 20.63
N SER A 104 -40.93 11.62 20.27
CA SER A 104 -42.19 11.03 20.73
C SER A 104 -42.11 10.41 22.13
N ALA A 105 -40.97 10.51 22.84
CA ALA A 105 -40.71 9.91 24.15
C ALA A 105 -40.94 8.38 24.21
N GLN A 106 -40.78 7.68 23.09
CA GLN A 106 -40.94 6.23 22.97
C GLN A 106 -39.60 5.52 23.11
N THR A 107 -39.06 5.43 24.33
CA THR A 107 -37.75 4.81 24.61
C THR A 107 -37.64 3.36 24.14
N ALA A 108 -38.69 2.57 24.30
CA ALA A 108 -38.70 1.18 23.82
C ALA A 108 -38.58 1.07 22.29
N VAL A 109 -39.19 2.02 21.55
CA VAL A 109 -39.11 2.06 20.08
C VAL A 109 -37.72 2.51 19.64
N PHE A 110 -37.11 3.47 20.35
CA PHE A 110 -35.73 3.88 20.11
C PHE A 110 -34.77 2.69 20.27
N ASP A 111 -34.85 1.98 21.40
CA ASP A 111 -33.94 0.88 21.72
C ASP A 111 -34.08 -0.29 20.71
N GLU A 112 -35.29 -0.56 20.22
CA GLU A 112 -35.51 -1.57 19.18
C GLU A 112 -34.92 -1.15 17.82
N VAL A 113 -35.17 0.09 17.39
CA VAL A 113 -34.70 0.59 16.09
C VAL A 113 -33.18 0.67 16.06
N SER A 114 -32.55 1.18 17.13
CA SER A 114 -31.08 1.29 17.21
C SER A 114 -30.42 -0.07 17.25
N ARG A 115 -30.93 -1.02 18.05
CA ARG A 115 -30.41 -2.39 18.11
C ARG A 115 -30.47 -3.05 16.74
N LYS A 116 -31.61 -2.96 16.05
CA LYS A 116 -31.78 -3.55 14.72
C LYS A 116 -30.84 -2.91 13.70
N ALA A 117 -30.68 -1.59 13.73
CA ALA A 117 -29.76 -0.90 12.83
C ALA A 117 -28.30 -1.32 13.06
N ILE A 118 -27.87 -1.47 14.31
CA ILE A 118 -26.52 -1.96 14.65
C ILE A 118 -26.33 -3.40 14.21
N GLU A 119 -27.34 -4.25 14.36
CA GLU A 119 -27.30 -5.66 13.94
C GLU A 119 -27.19 -5.79 12.41
N ASP A 120 -28.06 -5.10 11.68
CA ASP A 120 -28.05 -5.07 10.20
C ASP A 120 -26.72 -4.51 9.68
N PHE A 121 -26.21 -3.45 10.33
CA PHE A 121 -24.90 -2.88 10.03
C PHE A 121 -23.78 -3.89 10.24
N THR A 122 -23.72 -4.49 11.43
CA THR A 122 -22.68 -5.45 11.82
C THR A 122 -22.64 -6.65 10.86
N HIS A 123 -23.80 -7.19 10.51
CA HIS A 123 -23.88 -8.33 9.59
C HIS A 123 -23.33 -7.98 8.19
N THR A 124 -23.71 -6.82 7.67
CA THR A 124 -23.27 -6.35 6.35
C THR A 124 -21.77 -6.03 6.36
N LEU A 125 -21.29 -5.40 7.44
CA LEU A 125 -19.88 -5.07 7.66
C LEU A 125 -19.01 -6.32 7.74
N ILE A 126 -19.43 -7.36 8.47
CA ILE A 126 -18.71 -8.64 8.55
C ILE A 126 -18.58 -9.27 7.17
N THR A 127 -19.63 -9.20 6.36
CA THR A 127 -19.61 -9.74 4.99
C THR A 127 -18.62 -8.99 4.10
N ALA A 128 -18.63 -7.66 4.13
CA ALA A 128 -17.69 -6.82 3.40
C ALA A 128 -16.24 -7.04 3.86
N ARG A 129 -16.01 -7.03 5.19
CA ARG A 129 -14.72 -7.32 5.81
C ARG A 129 -14.18 -8.66 5.35
N ARG A 130 -14.98 -9.74 5.45
CA ARG A 130 -14.54 -11.09 5.09
C ARG A 130 -14.11 -11.17 3.64
N ARG A 131 -14.89 -10.59 2.71
CA ARG A 131 -14.55 -10.57 1.28
C ARG A 131 -13.22 -9.89 0.98
N LEU A 132 -12.93 -8.77 1.66
CA LEU A 132 -11.68 -8.05 1.47
C LEU A 132 -10.49 -8.74 2.17
N VAL A 133 -10.66 -9.10 3.45
CA VAL A 133 -9.61 -9.72 4.27
C VAL A 133 -9.16 -11.06 3.70
N ASP A 134 -10.09 -11.92 3.26
CA ASP A 134 -9.75 -13.23 2.68
C ASP A 134 -8.90 -13.08 1.40
N ARG A 135 -9.13 -12.03 0.61
CA ARG A 135 -8.30 -11.72 -0.57
C ARG A 135 -6.94 -11.16 -0.18
N LEU A 136 -6.88 -10.31 0.83
CA LEU A 136 -5.63 -9.70 1.30
C LEU A 136 -4.68 -10.74 1.90
N ARG A 137 -5.20 -11.74 2.61
CA ARG A 137 -4.40 -12.83 3.21
C ARG A 137 -3.57 -13.62 2.20
N VAL A 138 -4.02 -13.70 0.96
CA VAL A 138 -3.23 -14.32 -0.13
C VAL A 138 -1.92 -13.56 -0.38
N PHE A 139 -1.86 -12.27 -0.06
CA PHE A 139 -0.70 -11.41 -0.29
C PHE A 139 0.09 -11.10 0.98
N ASP A 140 -0.60 -10.85 2.09
CA ASP A 140 0.00 -10.49 3.38
C ASP A 140 -1.01 -10.60 4.53
N ASP A 141 -0.76 -11.50 5.48
CA ASP A 141 -1.63 -11.72 6.63
C ASP A 141 -1.66 -10.51 7.59
N GLY A 142 -0.51 -9.89 7.84
CA GLY A 142 -0.42 -8.75 8.77
C GLY A 142 -1.18 -7.53 8.25
N PHE A 143 -1.13 -7.27 6.94
CA PHE A 143 -1.91 -6.23 6.31
C PHE A 143 -3.40 -6.57 6.27
N ALA A 144 -3.76 -7.83 6.06
CA ALA A 144 -5.14 -8.27 6.12
C ALA A 144 -5.74 -8.07 7.51
N ASP A 145 -4.97 -8.37 8.56
CA ASP A 145 -5.38 -8.15 9.95
C ASP A 145 -5.49 -6.64 10.26
N GLU A 146 -4.55 -5.78 9.82
CA GLU A 146 -4.67 -4.31 9.96
C GLU A 146 -5.98 -3.78 9.34
N ILE A 147 -6.30 -4.22 8.12
CA ILE A 147 -7.53 -3.83 7.45
C ILE A 147 -8.75 -4.37 8.21
N GLY A 148 -8.69 -5.61 8.69
CA GLY A 148 -9.73 -6.22 9.51
C GLY A 148 -10.03 -5.42 10.78
N ASP A 149 -9.01 -4.92 11.46
CA ASP A 149 -9.15 -4.11 12.68
C ASP A 149 -9.80 -2.76 12.40
N ARG A 150 -9.61 -2.18 11.21
CA ARG A 150 -10.30 -0.94 10.81
C ARG A 150 -11.81 -1.13 10.66
N PHE A 151 -12.25 -2.29 10.18
CA PHE A 151 -13.68 -2.63 10.15
C PHE A 151 -14.24 -2.76 11.57
N LEU A 152 -13.50 -3.41 12.49
CA LEU A 152 -13.92 -3.51 13.89
C LEU A 152 -14.01 -2.14 14.56
N ALA A 153 -13.01 -1.29 14.36
CA ALA A 153 -13.03 0.08 14.89
C ALA A 153 -14.20 0.91 14.34
N LEU A 154 -14.60 0.69 13.08
CA LEU A 154 -15.79 1.32 12.52
C LEU A 154 -17.07 0.80 13.18
N GLN A 155 -17.16 -0.50 13.46
CA GLN A 155 -18.28 -1.08 14.21
C GLN A 155 -18.45 -0.46 15.59
N ASP A 156 -17.34 -0.31 16.31
CA ASP A 156 -17.34 0.31 17.62
C ASP A 156 -17.79 1.78 17.54
N LYS A 157 -17.28 2.55 16.56
CA LYS A 157 -17.69 3.94 16.33
C LYS A 157 -19.19 4.08 16.04
N VAL A 158 -19.76 3.22 15.20
CA VAL A 158 -21.19 3.27 14.86
C VAL A 158 -22.05 2.93 16.09
N THR A 159 -21.64 1.92 16.86
CA THR A 159 -22.31 1.52 18.10
C THR A 159 -22.29 2.67 19.12
N GLU A 160 -21.11 3.25 19.34
CA GLU A 160 -20.92 4.39 20.24
C GLU A 160 -21.79 5.58 19.82
N TRP A 161 -21.91 5.86 18.53
CA TRP A 161 -22.72 6.95 18.02
C TRP A 161 -24.22 6.79 18.36
N PHE A 162 -24.77 5.57 18.22
CA PHE A 162 -26.15 5.30 18.63
C PHE A 162 -26.35 5.38 20.15
N ASP A 163 -25.37 4.93 20.94
CA ASP A 163 -25.39 5.07 22.40
C ASP A 163 -25.32 6.54 22.85
N GLN A 164 -24.52 7.36 22.16
CA GLN A 164 -24.45 8.79 22.40
C GLN A 164 -25.79 9.46 22.05
N MET A 165 -26.45 9.07 20.95
CA MET A 165 -27.80 9.53 20.60
C MET A 165 -28.83 9.23 21.69
N ARG A 166 -28.69 8.09 22.40
CA ARG A 166 -29.53 7.71 23.53
C ARG A 166 -29.33 8.64 24.72
N SER A 167 -28.07 8.94 25.05
CA SER A 167 -27.73 9.85 26.14
C SER A 167 -28.20 11.28 25.79
N LYS A 168 -28.81 12.01 26.73
CA LYS A 168 -29.26 13.41 26.51
C LYS A 168 -28.10 14.41 26.33
N LYS A 169 -26.86 13.96 26.15
CA LYS A 169 -25.74 14.86 25.85
C LYS A 169 -26.00 15.50 24.50
N ALA A 170 -25.87 16.83 24.44
CA ALA A 170 -25.92 17.53 23.17
C ALA A 170 -24.85 16.90 22.26
N ILE A 171 -25.24 16.57 21.02
CA ILE A 171 -24.36 16.20 19.92
C ILE A 171 -23.59 17.48 19.55
N GLN A 172 -22.76 17.99 20.47
CA GLN A 172 -21.97 19.20 20.31
C GLN A 172 -20.59 18.77 19.85
N GLY A 173 -20.30 19.00 18.56
CA GLY A 173 -18.99 18.75 17.95
C GLY A 173 -18.75 17.30 17.49
N THR A 174 -19.75 16.43 17.52
CA THR A 174 -19.64 15.04 17.12
C THR A 174 -19.58 14.95 15.59
N THR A 175 -18.52 14.33 15.08
CA THR A 175 -18.38 13.90 13.68
C THR A 175 -19.68 13.23 13.24
N SER A 176 -20.20 13.59 12.07
CA SER A 176 -21.39 12.92 11.57
C SER A 176 -21.09 11.44 11.35
N LEU A 177 -22.13 10.61 11.38
CA LEU A 177 -22.01 9.18 11.09
C LEU A 177 -21.42 8.97 9.69
N SER A 178 -21.86 9.79 8.73
CA SER A 178 -21.33 9.83 7.37
C SER A 178 -19.86 10.23 7.34
N ASP A 179 -19.41 11.20 8.15
CA ASP A 179 -17.98 11.53 8.26
C ASP A 179 -17.15 10.35 8.77
N SER A 180 -17.67 9.61 9.75
CA SER A 180 -16.98 8.43 10.30
C SER A 180 -16.87 7.30 9.29
N LEU A 181 -17.92 7.09 8.48
CA LEU A 181 -17.92 6.14 7.37
C LEU A 181 -16.95 6.56 6.26
N ASN A 182 -16.99 7.83 5.88
CA ASN A 182 -16.09 8.40 4.86
C ASN A 182 -14.62 8.33 5.30
N GLU A 183 -14.33 8.65 6.56
CA GLU A 183 -12.99 8.52 7.15
C GLU A 183 -12.51 7.06 7.08
N ALA A 184 -13.35 6.10 7.45
CA ALA A 184 -13.02 4.68 7.41
C ALA A 184 -12.80 4.19 5.97
N HIS A 185 -13.71 4.54 5.04
CA HIS A 185 -13.60 4.22 3.63
C HIS A 185 -12.29 4.76 3.02
N ASN A 186 -12.05 6.06 3.17
CA ASN A 186 -10.84 6.71 2.66
C ASN A 186 -9.58 6.14 3.32
N GLY A 187 -9.65 5.82 4.62
CA GLY A 187 -8.57 5.17 5.34
C GLY A 187 -8.20 3.80 4.78
N ILE A 188 -9.19 2.95 4.52
CA ILE A 188 -9.01 1.61 3.93
C ILE A 188 -8.46 1.73 2.51
N VAL A 189 -9.09 2.54 1.66
CA VAL A 189 -8.66 2.73 0.26
C VAL A 189 -7.24 3.26 0.20
N ARG A 190 -6.91 4.30 0.98
CA ARG A 190 -5.56 4.85 1.06
C ARG A 190 -4.54 3.77 1.47
N ARG A 191 -4.88 2.94 2.46
CA ARG A 191 -3.99 1.84 2.89
C ARG A 191 -3.78 0.79 1.81
N LEU A 192 -4.81 0.40 1.07
CA LEU A 192 -4.68 -0.51 -0.06
C LEU A 192 -3.72 0.05 -1.12
N MET A 193 -3.85 1.33 -1.44
CA MET A 193 -2.96 2.00 -2.39
C MET A 193 -1.54 2.12 -1.86
N GLU A 194 -1.36 2.56 -0.61
CA GLU A 194 -0.05 2.66 0.04
C GLU A 194 0.68 1.32 0.08
N PHE A 195 -0.04 0.23 0.32
CA PHE A 195 0.52 -1.13 0.33
C PHE A 195 1.00 -1.54 -1.07
N GLU A 196 0.21 -1.29 -2.12
CA GLU A 196 0.62 -1.53 -3.51
C GLU A 196 1.94 -0.81 -3.82
N PHE A 197 2.05 0.47 -3.45
CA PHE A 197 3.20 1.29 -3.80
C PHE A 197 4.41 1.11 -2.88
N THR A 198 4.22 0.84 -1.60
CA THR A 198 5.33 0.73 -0.64
C THR A 198 5.98 -0.65 -0.71
N LYS A 199 5.17 -1.71 -0.80
CA LYS A 199 5.70 -3.09 -0.79
C LYS A 199 6.17 -3.54 -2.18
N TRP A 200 5.53 -3.05 -3.24
CA TRP A 200 5.78 -3.56 -4.60
C TRP A 200 6.10 -2.48 -5.64
N GLY A 201 5.87 -1.21 -5.30
CA GLY A 201 6.09 -0.06 -6.18
C GLY A 201 7.54 0.43 -6.16
N SER A 202 8.15 0.46 -7.35
CA SER A 202 9.38 1.22 -7.60
C SER A 202 9.11 2.73 -7.46
N ALA A 203 10.10 3.47 -6.95
CA ALA A 203 10.02 4.90 -6.63
C ALA A 203 9.47 5.81 -7.77
N THR A 204 9.47 5.33 -9.02
CA THR A 204 8.97 6.05 -10.20
C THR A 204 7.44 6.13 -10.31
N LYS A 205 6.66 5.21 -9.70
CA LYS A 205 5.18 5.28 -9.74
C LYS A 205 4.55 6.11 -8.61
N GLN A 206 5.26 6.30 -7.49
CA GLN A 206 4.79 7.11 -6.35
C GLN A 206 4.49 8.58 -6.73
N VAL A 207 5.25 9.16 -7.66
CA VAL A 207 5.10 10.57 -8.09
C VAL A 207 3.78 10.79 -8.85
N ARG A 208 3.34 9.81 -9.64
CA ARG A 208 2.12 9.94 -10.46
C ARG A 208 0.85 9.85 -9.61
N TRP A 209 0.87 9.01 -8.58
CA TRP A 209 -0.25 8.83 -7.66
C TRP A 209 -0.42 9.99 -6.68
N ARG A 210 0.69 10.52 -6.12
CA ARG A 210 0.62 11.72 -5.27
C ARG A 210 0.00 12.91 -6.00
N ARG A 211 0.26 13.09 -7.30
CA ARG A 211 -0.42 14.12 -8.10
C ARG A 211 -1.91 13.85 -8.31
N ALA A 212 -2.34 12.61 -8.50
CA ALA A 212 -3.74 12.31 -8.73
C ALA A 212 -4.60 12.48 -7.46
N PHE A 213 -4.04 12.20 -6.28
CA PHE A 213 -4.75 12.31 -5.00
C PHE A 213 -4.71 13.73 -4.41
N LEU A 214 -3.60 14.47 -4.55
CA LEU A 214 -3.48 15.86 -4.06
C LEU A 214 -4.19 16.90 -4.94
N LEU A 215 -4.78 16.50 -6.07
CA LEU A 215 -5.57 17.38 -6.96
C LEU A 215 -7.08 17.20 -6.77
N ARG A 216 -7.52 16.42 -5.77
CA ARG A 216 -8.94 16.25 -5.42
C ARG A 216 -9.35 16.93 -4.10
N ASP A 217 -8.40 17.57 -3.43
CA ASP A 217 -8.66 18.57 -2.38
C ASP A 217 -8.65 19.98 -3.00
#